data_AF-A0A432SMN7-F1
#
_entry.id   AF-A0A432SMN7-F1
#
_cell.length_a   1.000
_cell.length_b   1.000
_cell.length_c   1.000
_cell.angle_alpha   90.00
_cell.angle_beta   90.00
_cell.angle_gamma   90.00
#
_symmetry.space_group_name_H-M   'P 1'
#
loop_
_entity.id
_entity.type
_entity.pdbx_description
1 polymer ?
#
loop_
_entity_poly.entity_id
_entity_poly.type
_entity_poly.pdbx_seq_one_letter_code
_entity_poly.pdbx_strand_id
1 'polypeptide(L)' 'MMDMEDKVLLLAIFKKEKDESLNDTLFVLENAGVFTLKEGKRRLKELKKSSLIVGENLSLEGIEKAKLIEQEFKI' A
#
# COMPACT_ATOMS: atom_id res chain seq x y z
N MET A 1 -5.17 -2.82 15.04
CA MET A 1 -5.91 -2.11 13.97
C MET A 1 -4.89 -1.64 12.95
N MET A 2 -5.16 -1.72 11.65
CA MET A 2 -4.24 -1.25 10.61
C MET A 2 -4.24 0.28 10.57
N ASP A 3 -3.06 0.88 10.53
CA ASP A 3 -2.86 2.34 10.51
C ASP A 3 -3.39 2.97 9.21
N MET A 4 -3.83 4.22 9.24
CA MET A 4 -4.49 4.86 8.08
C MET A 4 -3.55 4.93 6.88
N GLU A 5 -2.30 5.30 7.11
CA GLU A 5 -1.24 5.37 6.11
C GLU A 5 -0.91 4.00 5.52
N ASP A 6 -0.97 2.93 6.33
CA ASP A 6 -0.78 1.56 5.83
C ASP A 6 -1.95 1.16 4.93
N LYS A 7 -3.18 1.57 5.28
CA LYS A 7 -4.37 1.34 4.44
C LYS A 7 -4.25 2.07 3.11
N VAL A 8 -3.85 3.34 3.14
CA VAL A 8 -3.63 4.14 1.92
C VAL A 8 -2.51 3.52 1.07
N LEU A 9 -1.40 3.09 1.68
CA LEU A 9 -0.32 2.41 0.98
C LEU A 9 -0.79 1.13 0.30
N LEU A 10 -1.51 0.26 1.02
CA LEU A 10 -2.02 -0.99 0.45
C LEU A 10 -3.00 -0.74 -0.69
N LEU A 11 -3.87 0.27 -0.55
CA LEU A 11 -4.81 0.66 -1.59
C LEU A 11 -4.10 1.24 -2.82
N ALA A 12 -3.07 2.06 -2.63
CA ALA A 12 -2.29 2.61 -3.73
C ALA A 12 -1.58 1.50 -4.51
N ILE A 13 -0.98 0.53 -3.82
CA ILE A 13 -0.37 -0.65 -4.46
C ILE A 13 -1.41 -1.49 -5.21
N PHE A 14 -2.64 -1.58 -4.70
CA PHE A 14 -3.74 -2.28 -5.38
C PHE A 14 -4.19 -1.58 -6.67
N LYS A 15 -4.13 -0.25 -6.70
CA LYS A 15 -4.58 0.59 -7.82
C LYS A 15 -3.45 0.98 -8.78
N LYS A 16 -2.20 0.63 -8.45
CA LYS A 16 -1.02 1.00 -9.22
C LYS A 16 -1.12 0.53 -10.67
N GLU A 17 -0.54 1.31 -11.57
CA GLU A 17 -0.47 0.92 -12.99
C GLU A 17 0.46 -0.29 -13.18
N LYS A 18 0.31 -1.03 -14.29
CA LYS A 18 1.10 -2.25 -14.54
C LYS A 18 2.62 -1.99 -14.56
N ASP A 19 3.01 -0.81 -15.04
CA ASP A 19 4.41 -0.41 -15.18
C ASP A 19 4.92 0.38 -13.96
N GLU A 20 4.06 0.63 -12.97
CA GLU A 20 4.40 1.35 -11.74
C GLU A 20 5.08 0.41 -10.74
N SER A 21 6.29 0.76 -10.29
CA SER A 21 6.98 0.01 -9.24
C SER A 21 6.46 0.37 -7.85
N LEU A 22 6.74 -0.46 -6.85
CA LEU A 22 6.39 -0.12 -5.47
C LEU A 22 7.06 1.18 -4.99
N ASN A 23 8.24 1.53 -5.52
CA ASN A 23 8.91 2.78 -5.17
C ASN A 23 8.18 3.99 -5.77
N ASP A 24 7.68 3.87 -7.00
CA ASP A 24 6.90 4.94 -7.63
C ASP A 24 5.65 5.25 -6.81
N THR A 25 4.96 4.20 -6.34
CA THR A 25 3.83 4.35 -5.41
C THR A 25 4.24 5.04 -4.11
N LEU A 26 5.41 4.72 -3.54
CA LEU A 26 5.91 5.40 -2.34
C LEU A 26 6.18 6.89 -2.60
N PHE A 27 6.73 7.26 -3.77
CA PHE A 27 6.96 8.65 -4.14
C PHE A 27 5.65 9.42 -4.36
N VAL A 28 4.65 8.80 -4.98
CA VAL A 28 3.31 9.41 -5.13
C VAL A 28 2.71 9.74 -3.76
N LEU A 29 2.79 8.81 -2.81
CA LEU A 29 2.25 8.99 -1.46
C LEU A 29 3.05 9.99 -0.62
N GLU A 30 4.36 10.06 -0.79
CA GLU A 30 5.19 11.09 -0.18
C GLU A 30 4.84 12.48 -0.72
N ASN A 31 4.70 12.63 -2.03
CA ASN A 31 4.32 13.90 -2.67
C ASN A 31 2.91 14.35 -2.25
N ALA A 32 2.01 13.40 -1.95
CA ALA A 32 0.68 13.68 -1.41
C ALA A 32 0.69 13.98 0.11
N GLY A 33 1.84 13.90 0.78
CA GLY A 33 1.98 14.20 2.21
C GLY A 33 1.46 13.11 3.15
N VAL A 34 1.29 11.88 2.65
CA VAL A 34 0.76 10.76 3.46
C VAL A 34 1.80 10.29 4.50
N PHE A 35 3.07 10.25 4.10
CA PHE A 35 4.21 9.92 4.97
C PHE A 35 5.52 10.38 4.33
N THR A 36 6.63 10.35 5.07
CA THR A 36 7.97 10.47 4.47
C THR A 36 8.40 9.19 3.76
N LEU A 37 9.30 9.25 2.77
CA LEU A 37 9.81 8.05 2.10
C LEU A 37 10.44 7.03 3.06
N LYS A 38 11.07 7.51 4.13
CA LYS A 38 11.66 6.66 5.17
C LYS A 38 10.58 5.84 5.88
N GLU A 39 9.47 6.48 6.23
CA GLU A 39 8.32 5.82 6.85
C GLU A 39 7.63 4.89 5.85
N GLY A 40 7.39 5.34 4.61
CA GLY A 40 6.81 4.51 3.55
C GLY A 40 7.60 3.21 3.32
N LYS A 41 8.93 3.28 3.26
CA LYS A 41 9.80 2.09 3.16
C LYS A 41 9.70 1.18 4.38
N ARG A 42 9.55 1.74 5.59
CA ARG A 42 9.34 0.94 6.80
C ARG A 42 7.98 0.22 6.74
N ARG A 43 6.92 0.95 6.40
CA ARG A 43 5.55 0.42 6.24
C ARG A 43 5.49 -0.68 5.19
N LEU A 44 6.12 -0.47 4.03
CA LEU A 44 6.21 -1.47 2.97
C LEU A 44 6.89 -2.77 3.42
N LYS A 45 7.94 -2.68 4.24
CA LYS A 45 8.59 -3.86 4.83
C LYS A 45 7.66 -4.60 5.78
N GLU A 46 6.88 -3.89 6.59
CA GLU A 46 5.90 -4.53 7.48
C GLU A 46 4.77 -5.22 6.68
N LEU A 47 4.27 -4.59 5.61
CA LEU A 47 3.28 -5.23 4.72
C LEU A 47 3.81 -6.52 4.06
N LYS A 48 5.09 -6.52 3.66
CA LYS A 48 5.79 -7.72 3.15
C LYS A 48 5.94 -8.80 4.24
N LYS A 49 6.28 -8.41 5.47
CA LYS A 49 6.35 -9.35 6.61
C LYS A 49 4.99 -9.95 6.97
N SER A 50 3.91 -9.20 6.79
CA SER A 50 2.53 -9.67 6.97
C SER A 50 2.00 -10.47 5.77
N SER A 51 2.84 -10.84 4.80
CA SER A 51 2.46 -11.60 3.61
C SER A 51 1.37 -10.95 2.74
N LEU A 52 1.12 -9.65 2.89
CA LEU A 52 0.17 -8.90 2.06
C LEU A 52 0.78 -8.54 0.69
N ILE A 53 2.11 -8.52 0.61
CA ILE A 53 2.87 -8.20 -0.60
C ILE A 53 3.92 -9.29 -0.84
N VAL A 54 3.95 -9.83 -2.05
CA VAL A 54 4.93 -10.82 -2.50
C VAL A 54 5.66 -10.27 -3.73
N GLY A 55 6.96 -9.99 -3.58
CA GLY A 55 7.75 -9.30 -4.60
C GLY A 55 7.25 -7.87 -4.83
N GLU A 56 6.76 -7.61 -6.05
CA GLU A 56 6.21 -6.32 -6.51
C GLU A 56 4.67 -6.30 -6.57
N ASN A 57 4.00 -7.38 -6.15
CA ASN A 57 2.55 -7.54 -6.27
C ASN A 57 1.91 -7.84 -4.92
N LEU A 58 0.60 -7.58 -4.81
CA LEU A 58 -0.19 -8.04 -3.68
C LEU A 58 -0.36 -9.57 -3.71
N SER A 59 -0.39 -10.18 -2.53
CA SER A 59 -0.89 -11.55 -2.37
C SER A 59 -2.42 -11.58 -2.52
N LEU A 60 -3.01 -12.78 -2.56
CA LEU A 60 -4.47 -12.93 -2.54
C LEU A 60 -5.09 -12.25 -1.32
N GLU A 61 -4.51 -12.44 -0.13
CA GLU A 61 -4.93 -11.78 1.10
C GLU A 61 -4.75 -10.25 1.03
N GLY A 62 -3.64 -9.79 0.44
CA GLY A 62 -3.41 -8.37 0.19
C GLY A 62 -4.49 -7.74 -0.68
N ILE A 63 -4.92 -8.43 -1.74
CA ILE A 63 -6.00 -7.99 -2.64
C ILE A 63 -7.35 -7.93 -1.90
N GLU A 64 -7.70 -8.96 -1.15
CA GLU A 64 -8.95 -8.99 -0.37
C GLU A 64 -8.99 -7.83 0.63
N LYS A 65 -7.89 -7.61 1.34
CA LYS A 65 -7.78 -6.53 2.31
C LYS A 65 -7.83 -5.15 1.67
N ALA A 66 -7.18 -4.96 0.53
CA ALA A 66 -7.24 -3.71 -0.23
C ALA A 66 -8.67 -3.40 -0.72
N LYS A 67 -9.44 -4.43 -1.13
CA LYS A 67 -10.85 -4.27 -1.51
C LYS A 67 -11.74 -3.87 -0.33
N LEU A 68 -11.52 -4.45 0.85
CA LEU A 68 -12.24 -4.05 2.07
C LEU A 68 -11.95 -2.59 2.41
N ILE A 69 -10.67 -2.19 2.39
CA ILE A 69 -10.25 -0.82 2.61
C ILE A 69 -10.86 0.13 1.57
N GLU A 70 -10.90 -0.26 0.29
CA GLU A 70 -11.54 0.55 -0.76
C GLU A 70 -13.01 0.79 -0.46
N GLN A 71 -13.72 -0.20 0.10
CA GLN A 71 -15.11 -0.03 0.52
C GLN A 71 -15.22 0.90 1.73
N GLU A 72 -14.30 0.80 2.71
CA GLU A 72 -14.26 1.71 3.86
C GLU A 72 -14.15 3.19 3.45
N PHE A 73 -13.34 3.50 2.42
CA PHE A 73 -13.15 4.88 1.93
C PHE A 73 -14.30 5.42 1.08
N LYS A 74 -15.19 4.56 0.57
CA LYS A 74 -16.35 4.98 -0.24
C LYS A 74 -17.58 5.33 0.59
N ILE A 75 -17.53 5.06 1.89
CA ILE A 75 -18.61 5.31 2.85
C ILE A 75 -18.51 6.74 3.40
#